data_AF-F7JKE4-F1
#
_entry.id   AF-F7JKE4-F1
#
_cell.length_a   1.000
_cell.length_b   1.000
_cell.length_c   1.000
_cell.angle_alpha   90.00
_cell.angle_beta   90.00
_cell.angle_gamma   90.00
#
_symmetry.space_group_name_H-M   'P 1'
#
loop_
_entity.id
_entity.type
_entity.pdbx_description
1 polymer ?
#
loop_
_entity_poly.entity_id
_entity_poly.type
_entity_poly.pdbx_seq_one_letter_code
_entity_poly.pdbx_strand_id
1 'polypeptide(L)'
;MEIAEKIKIIAEHYGYDAQSRQCIEEMAELTQAINKLWRVCGNGQKTEKSNQECMYNLVEEMADVQIMLWQMEDLLLSAQEVDLMITKKLDRQLERIVRE
;
A
#
# COMPACT_ATOMS: atom_id res chain seq x y z
N MET A 1 -10.73 4.83 20.34
CA MET A 1 -11.04 5.00 18.91
C MET A 1 -10.24 3.97 18.15
N GLU A 2 -10.94 2.96 17.64
CA GLU A 2 -10.36 1.87 16.85
C GLU A 2 -9.84 2.38 15.51
N ILE A 3 -8.91 1.65 14.88
CA ILE A 3 -8.33 2.07 13.58
C ILE A 3 -9.43 2.32 12.54
N ALA A 4 -10.40 1.42 12.42
CA ALA A 4 -11.51 1.55 11.48
C ALA A 4 -12.33 2.84 11.69
N GLU A 5 -12.53 3.25 12.94
CA GLU A 5 -13.25 4.49 13.28
C GLU A 5 -12.45 5.73 12.85
N LYS A 6 -11.12 5.71 13.01
CA LYS A 6 -10.24 6.79 12.52
C LYS A 6 -10.29 6.90 11.00
N ILE A 7 -10.16 5.77 10.30
CA ILE A 7 -10.19 5.69 8.84
C ILE A 7 -11.49 6.30 8.31
N LYS A 8 -12.63 5.87 8.85
CA LYS A 8 -13.93 6.37 8.43
C LYS A 8 -14.08 7.88 8.64
N ILE A 9 -13.73 8.39 9.83
CA ILE A 9 -13.83 9.83 10.12
C ILE A 9 -12.98 10.67 9.15
N ILE A 10 -11.75 10.22 8.85
CA ILE A 10 -10.84 10.92 7.95
C ILE A 10 -11.36 10.84 6.50
N ALA A 11 -11.80 9.66 6.07
CA ALA A 11 -12.29 9.43 4.71
C ALA A 11 -13.55 10.28 4.43
N GLU A 12 -14.52 10.27 5.35
CA GLU A 12 -15.75 11.07 5.24
C GLU A 12 -15.46 12.58 5.28
N HIS A 13 -14.45 13.03 6.03
CA HIS A 13 -14.09 14.45 6.11
C HIS A 13 -13.55 15.00 4.79
N TYR A 14 -12.63 14.28 4.14
CA TYR A 14 -11.96 14.75 2.92
C TYR A 14 -12.69 14.34 1.62
N GLY A 15 -13.42 13.23 1.65
CA GLY A 15 -14.17 12.71 0.52
C GLY A 15 -13.32 12.08 -0.58
N TYR A 16 -14.01 11.46 -1.55
CA TYR A 16 -13.40 10.62 -2.58
C TYR A 16 -12.40 11.33 -3.49
N ASP A 17 -12.73 12.53 -3.97
CA ASP A 17 -11.87 13.22 -4.94
C ASP A 17 -10.50 13.58 -4.36
N ALA A 18 -10.46 14.01 -3.09
CA ALA A 18 -9.21 14.30 -2.39
C ALA A 18 -8.45 13.02 -2.04
N GLN A 19 -9.13 12.04 -1.44
CA GLN A 19 -8.47 10.81 -1.01
C GLN A 19 -7.99 9.94 -2.18
N SER A 20 -8.69 9.93 -3.31
CA SER A 20 -8.23 9.21 -4.50
C SER A 20 -6.93 9.80 -5.07
N ARG A 21 -6.73 11.11 -4.98
CA ARG A 21 -5.47 11.77 -5.37
C ARG A 21 -4.36 11.49 -4.36
N GLN A 22 -4.66 11.61 -3.06
CA GLN A 22 -3.70 11.25 -2.03
C GLN A 22 -3.24 9.79 -2.19
N CYS A 23 -4.17 8.87 -2.47
CA CYS A 23 -3.84 7.46 -2.73
C CYS A 23 -2.86 7.29 -3.89
N ILE A 24 -2.98 8.11 -4.95
CA ILE A 24 -2.05 8.10 -6.08
C ILE A 24 -0.66 8.58 -5.65
N GLU A 25 -0.59 9.63 -4.83
CA GLU A 25 0.65 10.17 -4.29
C GLU A 25 1.37 9.12 -3.43
N GLU A 26 0.70 8.52 -2.45
CA GLU A 26 1.29 7.49 -1.57
C GLU A 26 1.79 6.26 -2.37
N MET A 27 1.03 5.83 -3.40
CA MET A 27 1.47 4.74 -4.27
C MET A 27 2.74 5.09 -5.07
N ALA A 28 2.91 6.37 -5.45
CA ALA A 28 4.11 6.84 -6.12
C ALA A 28 5.30 6.89 -5.14
N GLU A 29 5.08 7.29 -3.89
CA GLU A 29 6.11 7.31 -2.84
C GLU A 29 6.56 5.89 -2.48
N LEU A 30 5.61 4.95 -2.31
CA LEU A 30 5.91 3.52 -2.12
C LEU A 30 6.73 2.96 -3.28
N THR A 31 6.37 3.30 -4.52
CA THR A 31 7.14 2.90 -5.71
C THR A 31 8.58 3.40 -5.64
N GLN A 32 8.80 4.65 -5.20
CA GLN A 32 10.14 5.20 -5.01
C GLN A 32 10.90 4.51 -3.87
N ALA A 33 10.23 4.19 -2.76
CA ALA A 33 10.83 3.52 -1.61
C ALA A 33 11.32 2.10 -1.96
N ILE A 34 10.50 1.33 -2.68
CA ILE A 34 10.89 0.00 -3.19
C ILE A 34 12.15 0.11 -4.07
N ASN A 35 12.19 1.08 -4.98
CA ASN A 35 13.34 1.32 -5.85
C ASN A 35 14.60 1.73 -5.06
N LYS A 36 14.45 2.55 -4.01
CA LYS A 36 15.56 2.94 -3.14
C LYS A 36 16.14 1.71 -2.43
N LEU A 37 15.30 0.83 -1.89
CA LEU A 37 15.76 -0.41 -1.25
C LEU A 37 16.51 -1.31 -2.24
N TRP A 38 16.00 -1.48 -3.47
CA TRP A 38 16.68 -2.22 -4.52
C TRP A 38 18.10 -1.70 -4.80
N ARG A 39 18.28 -0.38 -4.85
CA ARG A 39 19.58 0.25 -5.07
C ARG A 39 20.57 0.00 -3.95
N VAL A 40 20.16 0.08 -2.68
CA VAL A 40 21.08 -0.21 -1.56
C VAL A 40 21.49 -1.69 -1.56
N CYS A 41 20.61 -2.59 -2.00
CA CYS A 41 20.92 -4.01 -2.20
C CYS A 41 21.84 -4.31 -3.41
N GLY A 42 22.40 -3.29 -4.06
CA GLY A 42 23.35 -3.43 -5.16
C GLY A 42 22.71 -3.50 -6.56
N ASN A 43 21.40 -3.29 -6.68
CA ASN A 43 20.70 -3.28 -7.97
C ASN A 43 20.58 -1.84 -8.51
N GLY A 44 21.39 -1.48 -9.50
CA GLY A 44 21.33 -0.17 -10.16
C GLY A 44 22.37 0.84 -9.65
N GLN A 45 22.02 2.13 -9.63
CA GLN A 45 22.94 3.20 -9.24
C GLN A 45 23.22 3.18 -7.73
N LYS A 46 24.48 3.45 -7.36
CA LYS A 46 24.87 3.58 -5.95
C LYS A 46 24.09 4.71 -5.28
N THR A 47 23.72 4.48 -4.02
CA THR A 47 23.04 5.45 -3.18
C THR A 47 23.80 5.59 -1.86
N GLU A 48 23.73 6.78 -1.27
CA GLU A 48 24.37 7.09 0.01
C GLU A 48 23.51 6.67 1.21
N LYS A 49 22.24 6.32 0.98
CA LYS A 49 21.34 5.86 2.04
C LYS A 49 21.73 4.48 2.55
N SER A 50 21.56 4.27 3.84
CA SER A 50 21.77 2.96 4.47
C SER A 50 20.61 2.00 4.21
N ASN A 51 20.87 0.70 4.34
CA ASN A 51 19.82 -0.33 4.25
C ASN A 51 18.71 -0.09 5.28
N GLN A 52 19.07 0.34 6.49
CA GLN A 52 18.13 0.59 7.57
C GLN A 52 17.20 1.77 7.25
N GLU A 53 17.75 2.88 6.73
CA GLU A 53 16.95 4.05 6.32
C GLU A 53 16.00 3.70 5.18
N CYS A 54 16.45 2.94 4.18
CA CYS A 54 15.59 2.51 3.08
C CYS A 54 14.49 1.55 3.53
N MET A 55 14.78 0.64 4.47
CA MET A 55 13.77 -0.25 5.03
C MET A 55 12.74 0.51 5.87
N TYR A 56 13.18 1.45 6.71
CA TYR A 56 12.26 2.29 7.50
C TYR A 56 11.31 3.07 6.60
N ASN A 57 11.84 3.77 5.59
CA ASN A 57 11.04 4.51 4.62
C ASN A 57 10.08 3.58 3.87
N LEU A 58 10.50 2.37 3.50
CA LEU A 58 9.60 1.42 2.83
C LEU A 58 8.41 1.04 3.70
N VAL A 59 8.63 0.76 4.99
CA VAL A 59 7.56 0.41 5.93
C VAL A 59 6.60 1.58 6.13
N GLU A 60 7.10 2.81 6.18
CA GLU A 60 6.30 4.04 6.25
C GLU A 60 5.37 4.15 5.04
N GLU A 61 5.91 4.16 3.81
CA GLU A 61 5.07 4.28 2.60
C GLU A 61 4.08 3.10 2.43
N MET A 62 4.46 1.90 2.91
CA MET A 62 3.54 0.75 2.92
C MET A 62 2.35 1.01 3.85
N ALA A 63 2.58 1.63 5.00
CA ALA A 63 1.52 1.98 5.93
C ALA A 63 0.64 3.09 5.35
N ASP A 64 1.21 4.10 4.69
CA ASP A 64 0.47 5.19 4.09
C ASP A 64 -0.43 4.70 2.95
N VAL A 65 0.10 3.89 2.03
CA VAL A 65 -0.71 3.23 0.99
C VAL A 65 -1.81 2.37 1.60
N GLN A 66 -1.51 1.59 2.64
CA GLN A 66 -2.51 0.73 3.29
C GLN A 66 -3.65 1.54 3.91
N ILE A 67 -3.34 2.66 4.56
CA ILE A 67 -4.32 3.61 5.09
C ILE A 67 -5.19 4.15 3.96
N MET A 68 -4.57 4.54 2.85
CA MET A 68 -5.31 5.08 1.70
C MET A 68 -6.24 4.05 1.07
N LEU A 69 -5.81 2.79 0.95
CA LEU A 69 -6.66 1.71 0.46
C LEU A 69 -7.89 1.49 1.36
N TRP A 70 -7.72 1.50 2.69
CA TRP A 70 -8.85 1.39 3.63
C TRP A 70 -9.83 2.55 3.53
N GLN A 71 -9.33 3.78 3.37
CA GLN A 71 -10.20 4.93 3.16
C GLN A 71 -10.97 4.85 1.83
N MET A 72 -10.33 4.35 0.78
CA MET A 72 -10.97 4.12 -0.53
C MET A 72 -12.04 3.03 -0.46
N GLU A 73 -11.79 1.94 0.27
CA GLU A 73 -12.78 0.89 0.51
C GLU A 73 -14.00 1.40 1.28
N ASP A 74 -13.80 2.25 2.30
CA ASP A 74 -14.88 2.85 3.08
C ASP A 74 -15.73 3.80 2.22
N LEU A 75 -15.09 4.70 1.45
CA LEU A 75 -15.77 5.67 0.59
C LEU A 75 -16.55 5.02 -0.56
N LEU A 76 -16.09 3.88 -1.06
CA LEU A 76 -16.72 3.14 -2.15
C LEU A 76 -17.63 2.00 -1.68
N LEU A 77 -17.72 1.76 -0.36
CA LEU A 77 -18.46 0.66 0.24
C LEU A 77 -18.05 -0.70 -0.34
N SER A 78 -16.75 -0.91 -0.60
CA SER A 78 -16.24 -2.01 -1.41
C SER A 78 -15.35 -3.01 -0.66
N ALA A 79 -15.21 -2.88 0.66
CA ALA A 79 -14.36 -3.74 1.49
C ALA A 79 -14.65 -5.25 1.28
N GLN A 80 -15.94 -5.64 1.25
CA GLN A 80 -16.33 -7.04 1.07
C GLN A 80 -15.95 -7.58 -0.31
N GLU A 81 -16.15 -6.78 -1.36
CA GLU A 81 -15.78 -7.13 -2.73
C GLU A 81 -14.26 -7.26 -2.87
N VAL A 82 -13.50 -6.37 -2.24
CA VAL A 82 -12.03 -6.42 -2.23
C VAL A 82 -11.53 -7.68 -1.53
N ASP A 83 -12.04 -8.03 -0.35
CA ASP A 83 -11.66 -9.24 0.39
C ASP A 83 -11.92 -10.53 -0.41
N LEU A 84 -13.09 -10.60 -1.06
CA LEU A 84 -13.43 -11.73 -1.94
C LEU A 84 -12.45 -11.83 -3.12
N MET A 85 -12.08 -10.69 -3.69
CA MET A 85 -11.12 -10.64 -4.81
C MET A 85 -9.70 -11.00 -4.38
N ILE A 86 -9.26 -10.60 -3.17
CA ILE A 86 -7.98 -11.00 -2.58
C ILE A 86 -7.94 -12.52 -2.44
N THR A 87 -8.93 -13.12 -1.79
CA THR A 87 -9.01 -14.57 -1.57
C THR A 87 -8.86 -15.34 -2.89
N LYS A 88 -9.68 -14.99 -3.90
CA LYS A 88 -9.63 -15.61 -5.23
C LYS A 88 -8.26 -15.48 -5.93
N LYS A 89 -7.54 -14.38 -5.70
CA LYS A 89 -6.21 -14.16 -6.30
C LYS A 89 -5.14 -14.98 -5.58
N LEU A 90 -5.19 -15.04 -4.25
CA LEU A 90 -4.26 -15.83 -3.44
C LEU A 90 -4.41 -17.32 -3.72
N ASP A 91 -5.64 -17.84 -3.75
CA ASP A 91 -5.90 -19.25 -4.10
C ASP A 91 -5.29 -19.62 -5.45
N ARG A 92 -5.47 -18.75 -6.45
CA ARG A 92 -4.88 -18.92 -7.79
C ARG A 92 -3.36 -18.90 -7.79
N GLN A 93 -2.73 -18.09 -6.94
CA GLN A 93 -1.27 -18.05 -6.81
C GLN A 93 -0.74 -19.32 -6.15
N LEU A 94 -1.41 -19.82 -5.10
CA LEU A 94 -1.07 -21.08 -4.46
C LEU A 94 -1.21 -22.27 -5.41
N GLU A 95 -2.28 -22.31 -6.22
CA GLU A 95 -2.44 -23.33 -7.26
C GLU A 95 -1.31 -23.33 -8.30
N ARG A 96 -0.73 -22.17 -8.63
CA ARG A 96 0.41 -22.08 -9.55
C ARG A 96 1.66 -22.66 -8.93
N ILE A 97 1.96 -22.30 -7.67
CA ILE A 97 3.11 -22.81 -6.92
C ILE A 97 3.05 -24.34 -6.78
N VAL A 98 1.86 -24.92 -6.56
CA VAL A 98 1.69 -26.39 -6.47
C VAL A 98 1.95 -27.11 -7.80
N ARG A 99 1.83 -26.41 -8.94
CA ARG A 99 2.03 -26.96 -10.29
C ARG A 99 3.45 -26.75 -10.84
N GLU A 100 4.29 -25.97 -10.15
CA GLU A 100 5.72 -25.79 -10.44
C GLU A 100 6.54 -26.97 -9.92
#